data_AF-A0A957V741-F1
#
_entry.id   AF-A0A957V741-F1
#
_cell.length_a   1.000
_cell.length_b   1.000
_cell.length_c   1.000
_cell.angle_alpha   90.00
_cell.angle_beta   90.00
_cell.angle_gamma   90.00
#
_symmetry.space_group_name_H-M   'P 1'
#
loop_
_entity.id
_entity.type
_entity.pdbx_description
1 polymer ?
#
loop_
_entity_poly.entity_id
_entity_poly.type
_entity_poly.pdbx_seq_one_letter_code
_entity_poly.pdbx_strand_id
1 'polypeptide(L)'
;SRYAPYREPGAIKTPFWLQPEKYYAGAAWYQRTVRIPREWEGQRLTLTLERPHWETAAWLDDVPLGRCDSLATAHVYELGTHVAPGDHRLTIRVDNRMLIDVGPNAHSMSDHTQSNWNGIVGRLELAAESPIWLRTVRVFPDVARKHALVKIDMTSVLGKSASGTVRVTARL
;
A
#
# COMPACT_ATOMS: atom_id res chain seq x y z
N SER A 1 -11.17 -43.38 12.28
CA SER A 1 -11.89 -42.08 12.28
C SER A 1 -11.66 -41.38 10.95
N ARG A 2 -12.46 -40.35 10.60
CA ARG A 2 -12.37 -39.60 9.33
C ARG A 2 -10.95 -39.08 8.97
N TYR A 3 -10.08 -38.90 9.97
CA TYR A 3 -8.72 -38.38 9.80
C TYR A 3 -7.60 -39.42 9.92
N ALA A 4 -7.93 -40.70 10.14
CA ALA A 4 -6.94 -41.76 10.30
C ALA A 4 -5.97 -41.89 9.10
N PRO A 5 -6.41 -41.79 7.82
CA PRO A 5 -5.50 -41.88 6.67
C PRO A 5 -4.44 -40.77 6.62
N TYR A 6 -4.67 -39.66 7.32
CA TYR A 6 -3.79 -38.48 7.33
C TYR A 6 -2.85 -38.46 8.55
N ARG A 7 -2.70 -39.58 9.25
CA ARG A 7 -1.75 -39.74 10.37
C ARG A 7 -0.66 -40.76 10.09
N GLU A 8 -0.67 -41.34 8.89
CA GLU A 8 0.33 -42.31 8.45
C GLU A 8 1.65 -41.62 8.08
N PRO A 9 2.82 -42.21 8.40
CA PRO A 9 4.11 -41.70 7.96
C PRO A 9 4.14 -41.47 6.44
N GLY A 10 4.50 -40.27 6.01
CA GLY A 10 4.52 -39.87 4.60
C GLY A 10 3.20 -39.32 4.04
N ALA A 11 2.09 -39.39 4.79
CA ALA A 11 0.79 -38.84 4.40
C ALA A 11 0.17 -37.94 5.50
N ILE A 12 0.99 -37.43 6.41
CA ILE A 12 0.53 -36.64 7.56
C ILE A 12 -0.11 -35.33 7.08
N LYS A 13 -1.40 -35.13 7.36
CA LYS A 13 -2.10 -33.85 7.19
C LYS A 13 -2.73 -33.39 8.50
N THR A 14 -2.46 -32.15 8.87
CA THR A 14 -2.98 -31.51 10.08
C THR A 14 -4.22 -30.69 9.70
N PRO A 15 -5.44 -31.14 10.03
CA PRO A 15 -6.68 -30.61 9.45
C PRO A 15 -7.05 -29.16 9.85
N PHE A 16 -6.22 -28.51 10.68
CA PHE A 16 -6.43 -27.16 11.18
C PHE A 16 -5.33 -26.16 10.74
N TRP A 17 -4.40 -26.62 9.90
CA TRP A 17 -3.31 -25.80 9.39
C TRP A 17 -3.22 -25.94 7.88
N LEU A 18 -2.95 -24.84 7.19
CA LEU A 18 -2.53 -24.85 5.80
C LEU A 18 -1.21 -25.60 5.69
N GLN A 19 -1.05 -26.36 4.62
CA GLN A 19 0.15 -27.15 4.35
C GLN A 19 0.60 -26.83 2.93
N PRO A 20 1.21 -25.65 2.71
CA PRO A 20 1.61 -25.25 1.37
C PRO A 20 2.71 -26.20 0.85
N GLU A 21 2.61 -26.60 -0.41
CA GLU A 21 3.63 -27.45 -1.05
C GLU A 21 5.00 -26.77 -1.12
N LYS A 22 5.01 -25.42 -1.10
CA LYS A 22 6.22 -24.60 -1.14
C LYS A 22 6.14 -23.52 -0.07
N TYR A 23 7.24 -23.33 0.65
CA TYR A 23 7.37 -22.29 1.67
C TYR A 23 8.48 -21.30 1.26
N TYR A 24 8.16 -20.01 1.30
CA TYR A 24 9.13 -18.94 1.12
C TYR A 24 8.79 -17.75 2.04
N ALA A 25 9.74 -17.39 2.89
CA ALA A 25 9.70 -16.19 3.70
C ALA A 25 11.02 -15.41 3.50
N GLY A 26 10.94 -14.22 2.91
CA GLY A 26 12.10 -13.47 2.48
C GLY A 26 11.76 -12.26 1.64
N ALA A 27 12.81 -11.60 1.14
CA ALA A 27 12.67 -10.47 0.24
C ALA A 27 12.48 -10.93 -1.21
N ALA A 28 11.34 -10.58 -1.79
CA ALA A 28 11.09 -10.67 -3.23
C ALA A 28 11.30 -9.29 -3.88
N TRP A 29 11.95 -9.27 -5.05
CA TRP A 29 12.23 -8.04 -5.79
C TRP A 29 11.44 -8.03 -7.10
N TYR A 30 10.73 -6.94 -7.33
CA TYR A 30 9.95 -6.67 -8.54
C TYR A 30 10.53 -5.44 -9.21
N GLN A 31 10.83 -5.54 -10.51
CA GLN A 31 11.41 -4.43 -11.25
C GLN A 31 10.76 -4.32 -12.62
N ARG A 32 10.41 -3.10 -13.01
CA ARG A 32 9.85 -2.81 -14.34
C ARG A 32 10.24 -1.40 -14.77
N THR A 33 10.45 -1.23 -16.08
CA THR A 33 10.52 0.09 -16.70
C THR A 33 9.12 0.68 -16.82
N VAL A 34 8.91 1.86 -16.26
CA VAL A 34 7.69 2.66 -16.37
C VAL A 34 7.97 3.92 -17.16
N ARG A 35 6.99 4.39 -17.93
CA ARG A 35 7.12 5.62 -18.71
C ARG A 35 6.36 6.76 -18.04
N ILE A 36 7.07 7.85 -17.75
CA ILE A 36 6.52 9.11 -17.27
C ILE A 36 6.21 10.00 -18.49
N PRO A 37 4.92 10.28 -18.76
CA PRO A 37 4.54 11.15 -19.86
C PRO A 37 4.97 12.60 -19.64
N ARG A 38 5.14 13.38 -20.71
CA ARG A 38 5.55 14.79 -20.61
C ARG A 38 4.50 15.66 -19.91
N GLU A 39 3.24 15.26 -19.98
CA GLU A 39 2.12 15.98 -19.37
C GLU A 39 2.13 15.93 -17.83
N TRP A 40 2.94 15.03 -17.25
CA TRP A 40 3.10 14.88 -15.80
C TRP A 40 4.22 15.75 -15.22
N GLU A 41 4.96 16.46 -16.06
CA GLU A 41 6.05 17.34 -15.63
C GLU A 41 5.52 18.41 -14.65
N GLY A 42 6.16 18.50 -13.47
CA GLY A 42 5.77 19.42 -12.40
C GLY A 42 4.54 19.00 -11.58
N GLN A 43 3.89 17.88 -11.91
CA GLN A 43 2.82 17.31 -11.09
C GLN A 43 3.40 16.51 -9.92
N ARG A 44 2.62 16.31 -8.85
CA ARG A 44 3.01 15.44 -7.75
C ARG A 44 2.79 13.99 -8.16
N LEU A 45 3.85 13.20 -8.24
CA LEU A 45 3.77 11.79 -8.56
C LEU A 45 3.72 10.93 -7.30
N THR A 46 2.83 9.94 -7.31
CA THR A 46 2.68 8.97 -6.22
C THR A 46 2.57 7.55 -6.73
N LEU A 47 3.24 6.62 -6.06
CA LEU A 47 3.08 5.18 -6.26
C LEU A 47 2.19 4.61 -5.15
N THR A 48 1.11 3.91 -5.52
CA THR A 48 0.19 3.24 -4.60
C THR A 48 0.25 1.72 -4.77
N LEU A 49 0.42 1.00 -3.67
CA LEU A 49 0.34 -0.46 -3.55
C LEU A 49 -0.83 -0.83 -2.63
N GLU A 50 -1.94 -1.36 -3.15
CA GLU A 50 -3.19 -1.43 -2.39
C GLU A 50 -3.21 -2.51 -1.29
N ARG A 51 -2.49 -3.62 -1.48
CA ARG A 51 -2.39 -4.70 -0.48
C ARG A 51 -1.05 -5.43 -0.62
N PRO A 52 0.06 -4.82 -0.24
CA PRO A 52 1.32 -5.54 -0.10
C PRO A 52 1.31 -6.43 1.14
N HIS A 53 2.12 -7.49 1.13
CA HIS A 53 2.37 -8.29 2.34
C HIS A 53 3.84 -8.68 2.45
N TRP A 54 4.60 -8.22 3.44
CA TRP A 54 4.26 -7.24 4.48
C TRP A 54 4.96 -5.93 4.20
N GLU A 55 6.29 -5.87 4.31
CA GLU A 55 7.02 -4.61 4.28
C GLU A 55 7.42 -4.35 2.84
N THR A 56 7.26 -3.11 2.41
CA THR A 56 7.76 -2.71 1.10
C THR A 56 8.77 -1.60 1.19
N ALA A 57 9.75 -1.66 0.30
CA ALA A 57 10.66 -0.58 0.00
C ALA A 57 10.61 -0.33 -1.51
N ALA A 58 10.69 0.93 -1.93
CA ALA A 58 10.60 1.29 -3.35
C ALA A 58 11.75 2.21 -3.76
N TRP A 59 12.12 2.13 -5.04
CA TRP A 59 13.13 2.96 -5.69
C TRP A 59 12.68 3.38 -7.08
N LEU A 60 13.04 4.59 -7.49
CA LEU A 60 12.96 5.07 -8.87
C LEU A 60 14.37 5.40 -9.34
N ASP A 61 14.85 4.76 -10.40
CA ASP A 61 16.22 4.92 -10.92
C ASP A 61 17.29 4.80 -9.83
N ASP A 62 17.15 3.78 -8.97
CA ASP A 62 18.05 3.50 -7.83
C ASP A 62 17.99 4.53 -6.69
N VAL A 63 17.17 5.57 -6.82
CA VAL A 63 16.92 6.53 -5.74
C VAL A 63 15.84 5.98 -4.80
N PRO A 64 16.11 5.83 -3.49
CA PRO A 64 15.15 5.28 -2.54
C PRO A 64 13.97 6.22 -2.30
N LEU A 65 12.76 5.67 -2.30
CA LEU A 65 11.50 6.35 -1.99
C LEU A 65 11.03 6.13 -0.55
N GLY A 66 11.74 5.29 0.22
CA GLY A 66 11.43 4.98 1.62
C GLY A 66 10.89 3.57 1.83
N ARG A 67 10.22 3.35 2.96
CA ARG A 67 9.65 2.05 3.37
C ARG A 67 8.26 2.22 3.98
N CYS A 68 7.43 1.19 3.85
CA CYS A 68 6.09 1.10 4.45
C CYS A 68 5.85 -0.32 4.99
N ASP A 69 5.13 -0.42 6.11
CA ASP A 69 4.91 -1.66 6.87
C ASP A 69 3.46 -1.80 7.38
N SER A 70 2.50 -1.07 6.79
CA SER A 70 1.10 -1.15 7.18
C SER A 70 0.47 -2.46 6.70
N LEU A 71 -0.18 -3.18 7.62
CA LEU A 71 -0.93 -4.39 7.30
C LEU A 71 -2.41 -4.12 6.96
N ALA A 72 -2.86 -2.88 7.10
CA ALA A 72 -4.28 -2.53 7.02
C ALA A 72 -4.62 -1.55 5.90
N THR A 73 -3.63 -0.82 5.38
CA THR A 73 -3.84 0.24 4.39
C THR A 73 -2.84 0.14 3.26
N ALA A 74 -3.18 0.71 2.11
CA ALA A 74 -2.27 0.81 0.98
C ALA A 74 -0.94 1.47 1.39
N HIS A 75 0.15 1.01 0.77
CA HIS A 75 1.44 1.68 0.86
C HIS A 75 1.52 2.75 -0.23
N VAL A 76 1.81 3.99 0.17
CA VAL A 76 1.86 5.14 -0.74
C VAL A 76 3.24 5.79 -0.63
N TYR A 77 3.92 5.90 -1.76
CA TYR A 77 5.23 6.54 -1.87
C TYR A 77 5.13 7.85 -2.63
N GLU A 78 5.75 8.89 -2.07
CA GLU A 78 5.94 10.17 -2.72
C GLU A 78 7.15 10.11 -3.65
N LEU A 79 6.96 10.38 -4.94
CA LEU A 79 8.07 10.56 -5.89
C LEU A 79 8.42 12.04 -6.05
N GLY A 80 7.52 12.93 -5.62
CA GLY A 80 7.69 14.39 -5.70
C GLY A 80 7.28 14.96 -7.06
N THR A 81 7.77 16.17 -7.35
CA THR A 81 7.39 16.96 -8.54
C THR A 81 8.50 17.11 -9.58
N HIS A 82 9.65 16.48 -9.35
CA HIS A 82 10.87 16.68 -10.14
C HIS A 82 11.27 15.45 -10.96
N VAL A 83 10.37 14.48 -11.08
CA VAL A 83 10.60 13.31 -11.95
C VAL A 83 10.53 13.78 -13.39
N ALA A 84 11.62 13.56 -14.13
CA ALA A 84 11.68 13.92 -15.54
C ALA A 84 10.70 13.08 -16.38
N PRO A 85 10.21 13.58 -17.52
CA PRO A 85 9.54 12.74 -18.51
C PRO A 85 10.52 11.73 -19.13
N GLY A 86 10.05 10.51 -19.40
CA GLY A 86 10.88 9.46 -20.01
C GLY A 86 10.65 8.08 -19.42
N ASP A 87 11.58 7.17 -19.70
CA ASP A 87 11.57 5.82 -19.14
C ASP A 87 12.36 5.79 -17.84
N HIS A 88 11.76 5.23 -16.79
CA HIS A 88 12.33 5.12 -15.46
C HIS A 88 12.26 3.68 -14.96
N ARG A 89 13.24 3.27 -14.16
CA ARG A 89 13.27 1.96 -13.53
C ARG A 89 12.59 2.02 -12.17
N LEU A 90 11.39 1.44 -12.08
CA LEU A 90 10.71 1.24 -10.80
C LEU A 90 11.11 -0.10 -10.20
N THR A 91 11.65 -0.08 -8.98
CA THR A 91 12.01 -1.27 -8.21
C THR A 91 11.22 -1.29 -6.90
N ILE A 92 10.64 -2.43 -6.56
CA ILE A 92 9.91 -2.66 -5.32
C ILE A 92 10.44 -3.94 -4.67
N ARG A 93 10.83 -3.84 -3.41
CA ARG A 93 11.12 -4.99 -2.56
C ARG A 93 9.91 -5.25 -1.68
N VAL A 94 9.48 -6.51 -1.60
CA VAL A 94 8.45 -6.97 -0.66
C VAL A 94 9.07 -8.01 0.25
N ASP A 95 8.97 -7.81 1.57
CA ASP A 95 9.54 -8.68 2.58
C ASP A 95 8.43 -9.22 3.50
N ASN A 96 8.18 -10.53 3.43
CA ASN A 96 7.17 -11.23 4.23
C ASN A 96 7.79 -11.99 5.42
N ARG A 97 9.03 -11.70 5.80
CA ARG A 97 9.57 -12.19 7.07
C ARG A 97 8.81 -11.57 8.24
N MET A 98 8.85 -12.21 9.39
CA MET A 98 8.30 -11.63 10.62
C MET A 98 9.22 -10.51 11.12
N LEU A 99 8.97 -9.28 10.66
CA LEU A 99 9.79 -8.11 10.98
C LEU A 99 9.40 -7.47 12.32
N ILE A 100 8.12 -7.59 12.69
CA ILE A 100 7.55 -7.22 14.00
C ILE A 100 6.87 -8.47 14.56
N ASP A 101 7.03 -8.72 15.85
CA ASP A 101 6.37 -9.86 16.50
C ASP A 101 4.87 -9.56 16.65
N VAL A 102 4.06 -10.30 15.91
CA VAL A 102 2.59 -10.24 15.93
C VAL A 102 1.98 -11.48 16.59
N GLY A 103 2.82 -12.30 17.23
CA GLY A 103 2.45 -13.56 17.87
C GLY A 103 2.51 -14.78 16.95
N PRO A 104 2.59 -15.99 17.54
CA PRO A 104 2.91 -17.22 16.83
C PRO A 104 1.79 -17.71 15.89
N ASN A 105 0.54 -17.30 16.15
CA ASN A 105 -0.65 -17.74 15.41
C ASN A 105 -1.32 -16.57 14.69
N ALA A 106 -0.57 -15.50 14.40
CA ALA A 106 -1.11 -14.34 13.70
C ALA A 106 -1.72 -14.77 12.35
N HIS A 107 -2.98 -14.39 12.14
CA HIS A 107 -3.76 -14.85 11.01
C HIS A 107 -3.11 -14.53 9.65
N SER A 108 -2.35 -13.44 9.55
CA SER A 108 -1.72 -12.95 8.32
C SER A 108 -0.35 -13.58 7.99
N MET A 109 0.28 -14.27 8.94
CA MET A 109 1.68 -14.71 8.83
C MET A 109 1.88 -16.20 9.15
N SER A 110 0.82 -16.88 9.61
CA SER A 110 0.88 -18.27 10.04
C SER A 110 -0.09 -19.12 9.25
N ASP A 111 0.26 -20.39 9.05
CA ASP A 111 -0.59 -21.35 8.36
C ASP A 111 -1.90 -21.69 9.11
N HIS A 112 -2.19 -21.02 10.23
CA HIS A 112 -3.41 -21.25 11.00
C HIS A 112 -4.68 -20.82 10.25
N THR A 113 -4.61 -19.77 9.43
CA THR A 113 -5.80 -19.28 8.67
C THR A 113 -5.51 -18.69 7.30
N GLN A 114 -4.38 -18.00 7.11
CA GLN A 114 -3.96 -17.44 5.82
C GLN A 114 -2.46 -17.66 5.69
N SER A 115 -2.02 -18.21 4.57
CA SER A 115 -0.59 -18.48 4.34
C SER A 115 0.23 -17.19 4.36
N ASN A 116 1.50 -17.29 4.73
CA ASN A 116 2.44 -16.17 4.64
C ASN A 116 2.85 -15.92 3.18
N TRP A 117 1.92 -15.42 2.36
CA TRP A 117 2.17 -15.13 0.95
C TRP A 117 3.17 -13.99 0.78
N ASN A 118 3.62 -13.72 -0.45
CA ASN A 118 4.52 -12.60 -0.72
C ASN A 118 4.02 -11.88 -1.97
N GLY A 119 4.11 -10.55 -1.97
CA GLY A 119 3.83 -9.73 -3.14
C GLY A 119 2.81 -8.63 -2.86
N ILE A 120 2.08 -8.24 -3.90
CA ILE A 120 1.13 -7.13 -3.89
C ILE A 120 -0.14 -7.59 -4.59
N VAL A 121 -1.28 -7.58 -3.89
CA VAL A 121 -2.56 -8.12 -4.38
C VAL A 121 -3.67 -7.07 -4.37
N GLY A 122 -3.59 -6.14 -5.30
CA GLY A 122 -4.58 -5.09 -5.49
C GLY A 122 -4.09 -4.09 -6.53
N ARG A 123 -4.61 -2.86 -6.47
CA ARG A 123 -4.16 -1.76 -7.31
C ARG A 123 -2.67 -1.47 -7.12
N LEU A 124 -1.97 -1.47 -8.23
CA LEU A 124 -0.58 -1.04 -8.39
C LEU A 124 -0.61 0.13 -9.38
N GLU A 125 -0.46 1.35 -8.86
CA GLU A 125 -0.75 2.55 -9.65
C GLU A 125 0.32 3.62 -9.44
N LEU A 126 0.72 4.22 -10.55
CA LEU A 126 1.45 5.48 -10.56
C LEU A 126 0.46 6.57 -10.99
N ALA A 127 0.30 7.59 -10.17
CA ALA A 127 -0.60 8.70 -10.42
C ALA A 127 0.17 10.01 -10.45
N ALA A 128 -0.28 10.94 -11.28
CA ALA A 128 0.15 12.32 -11.28
C ALA A 128 -1.02 13.21 -10.85
N GLU A 129 -0.79 13.95 -9.78
CA GLU A 129 -1.81 14.73 -9.09
C GLU A 129 -1.38 16.21 -9.00
N SER A 130 -2.34 17.06 -8.65
CA SER A 130 -2.04 18.46 -8.35
C SER A 130 -0.97 18.55 -7.23
N PRO A 131 0.05 19.40 -7.38
CA PRO A 131 1.04 19.64 -6.33
C PRO A 131 0.47 20.38 -5.11
N ILE A 132 -0.80 20.79 -5.19
CA ILE A 132 -1.59 21.31 -4.08
C ILE A 132 -2.86 20.46 -3.98
N TRP A 133 -3.12 19.87 -2.82
CA TRP A 133 -4.26 18.97 -2.64
C TRP A 133 -4.90 19.11 -1.26
N LEU A 134 -6.13 18.60 -1.15
CA LEU A 134 -6.81 18.44 0.14
C LEU A 134 -6.27 17.17 0.79
N ARG A 135 -5.46 17.31 1.85
CA ARG A 135 -4.86 16.18 2.55
C ARG A 135 -5.87 15.43 3.39
N THR A 136 -6.75 16.16 4.08
CA THR A 136 -7.73 15.57 4.98
C THR A 136 -9.00 16.40 4.97
N VAL A 137 -10.13 15.75 4.72
CA VAL A 137 -11.46 16.35 4.82
C VAL A 137 -12.21 15.60 5.91
N ARG A 138 -12.65 16.31 6.94
CA ARG A 138 -13.40 15.75 8.07
C ARG A 138 -14.73 16.47 8.20
N VAL A 139 -15.81 15.71 8.28
CA VAL A 139 -17.17 16.23 8.41
C VAL A 139 -17.72 15.79 9.77
N PHE A 140 -18.14 16.77 10.58
CA PHE A 140 -18.70 16.56 11.91
C PHE A 140 -20.17 17.00 11.88
N PRO A 141 -21.14 16.06 11.82
CA PRO A 141 -22.55 16.39 11.77
C PRO A 141 -23.10 16.78 13.14
N ASP A 142 -24.01 17.76 13.15
CA ASP A 142 -24.92 18.08 14.26
C ASP A 142 -26.35 17.85 13.78
N VAL A 143 -26.89 16.67 14.08
CA VAL A 143 -28.20 16.23 13.59
C VAL A 143 -29.33 17.06 14.19
N ALA A 144 -29.22 17.43 15.47
CA ALA A 144 -30.25 18.21 16.17
C ALA A 144 -30.39 19.62 15.55
N ARG A 145 -29.26 20.25 15.21
CA ARG A 145 -29.23 21.57 14.57
C ARG A 145 -29.31 21.51 13.04
N LYS A 146 -29.31 20.31 12.45
CA LYS A 146 -29.24 20.10 10.99
C LYS A 146 -28.04 20.81 10.35
N HIS A 147 -26.90 20.84 11.05
CA HIS A 147 -25.66 21.48 10.61
C HIS A 147 -24.55 20.44 10.40
N ALA A 148 -23.51 20.80 9.66
CA ALA A 148 -22.28 20.01 9.58
C ALA A 148 -21.06 20.95 9.59
N LEU A 149 -20.10 20.69 10.46
CA LEU A 149 -18.80 21.36 10.45
C LEU A 149 -17.84 20.60 9.54
N VAL A 150 -17.31 21.28 8.53
CA VAL A 150 -16.32 20.72 7.60
C VAL A 150 -14.94 21.30 7.93
N LYS A 151 -13.99 20.43 8.30
CA LYS A 151 -12.58 20.80 8.51
C LYS A 151 -11.75 20.25 7.36
N ILE A 152 -10.98 21.13 6.71
CA ILE A 152 -10.19 20.80 5.52
C ILE A 152 -8.74 21.17 5.79
N ASP A 153 -7.86 20.18 5.75
CA ASP A 153 -6.42 20.38 5.77
C ASP A 153 -5.89 20.34 4.34
N MET A 154 -5.20 21.39 3.93
CA MET A 154 -4.57 21.50 2.61
C MET A 154 -3.06 21.31 2.73
N THR A 155 -2.44 20.76 1.70
CA THR A 155 -0.98 20.58 1.63
C THR A 155 -0.49 20.95 0.24
N SER A 156 0.74 21.46 0.18
CA SER A 156 1.43 21.84 -1.04
C SER A 156 2.88 21.39 -0.97
N VAL A 157 3.39 20.84 -2.07
CA VAL A 157 4.81 20.50 -2.25
C VAL A 157 5.58 21.59 -2.99
N LEU A 158 4.93 22.69 -3.36
CA LEU A 158 5.56 23.78 -4.14
C LEU A 158 6.48 24.68 -3.30
N GLY A 159 6.48 24.55 -1.98
CA GLY A 159 7.28 25.39 -1.08
C GLY A 159 6.90 26.89 -1.09
N LYS A 160 5.80 27.25 -1.75
CA LYS A 160 5.31 28.63 -1.90
C LYS A 160 3.81 28.72 -1.58
N SER A 161 3.38 29.92 -1.22
CA SER A 161 1.96 30.22 -1.04
C SER A 161 1.19 30.00 -2.34
N ALA A 162 -0.01 29.43 -2.23
CA ALA A 162 -0.93 29.26 -3.34
C ALA A 162 -2.33 29.71 -2.93
N SER A 163 -3.09 30.21 -3.91
CA SER A 163 -4.49 30.57 -3.74
C SER A 163 -5.38 29.61 -4.52
N GLY A 164 -6.60 29.39 -4.03
CA GLY A 164 -7.58 28.53 -4.67
C GLY A 164 -8.95 28.70 -4.05
N THR A 165 -9.97 28.19 -4.73
CA THR A 165 -11.35 28.21 -4.26
C THR A 165 -11.77 26.80 -3.87
N VAL A 166 -12.23 26.62 -2.64
CA VAL A 166 -12.85 25.37 -2.19
C VAL A 166 -14.36 25.51 -2.27
N ARG A 167 -15.01 24.59 -3.01
CA ARG A 167 -16.47 24.52 -3.10
C ARG A 167 -16.96 23.30 -2.32
N VAL A 168 -17.86 23.52 -1.36
CA VAL A 168 -18.54 22.47 -0.61
C VAL A 168 -20.01 22.47 -1.03
N THR A 169 -20.53 21.31 -1.40
CA THR A 169 -21.95 21.12 -1.75
C THR A 169 -22.54 19.96 -0.96
N ALA A 170 -23.81 20.10 -0.57
CA ALA A 170 -24.61 19.04 0.02
C ALA A 170 -25.85 18.84 -0.85
N ARG A 171 -26.29 17.59 -1.01
CA ARG A 171 -27.55 17.23 -1.66
C ARG A 171 -28.41 16.50 -0.63
N LEU A 172 -29.69 16.85 -0.58
CA LEU A 172 -30.72 16.18 0.20
C LEU A 172 -31.26 14.98 -0.56
#